data_AF-A0A068VH51-F1
#
_entry.id   AF-A0A068VH51-F1
#
_cell.length_a   1.000
_cell.length_b   1.000
_cell.length_c   1.000
_cell.angle_alpha   90.00
_cell.angle_beta   90.00
_cell.angle_gamma   90.00
#
_symmetry.space_group_name_H-M   'P 1'
#
loop_
_entity.id
_entity.type
_entity.pdbx_description
1 polymer ?
#
loop_
_entity_poly.entity_id
_entity_poly.type
_entity_poly.pdbx_seq_one_letter_code
_entity_poly.pdbx_strand_id
1 'polypeptide(L)' 'MRMSCNGCRVLRKGCSENCSIKPCLQWIKSPESQANATVFLAKFYGRAGLMNLINAGPEHLRPG' A
#
# COMPACT_ATOMS: atom_id res chain seq x y z
N MET A 1 5.08 -17.67 -8.35
CA MET A 1 3.96 -16.70 -8.25
C MET A 1 4.36 -15.58 -7.29
N ARG A 2 4.39 -14.31 -7.70
CA ARG A 2 4.53 -13.22 -6.72
C ARG A 2 3.19 -13.01 -6.03
N MET A 3 3.15 -13.15 -4.71
CA MET A 3 1.98 -12.72 -3.95
C MET A 3 1.85 -11.20 -4.05
N SER A 4 0.66 -10.74 -4.47
CA SER A 4 0.27 -9.33 -4.34
C SER A 4 0.45 -8.88 -2.88
N CYS A 5 0.88 -7.64 -2.65
CA CYS A 5 0.85 -7.09 -1.29
C CYS A 5 -0.60 -6.92 -0.81
N ASN A 6 -0.80 -6.88 0.51
CA ASN A 6 -2.14 -6.77 1.09
C ASN A 6 -2.84 -5.47 0.70
N GLY A 7 -2.09 -4.37 0.56
CA GLY A 7 -2.68 -3.11 0.10
C GLY A 7 -3.21 -3.17 -1.34
N CYS A 8 -2.47 -3.78 -2.27
CA CYS A 8 -2.96 -3.99 -3.64
C CYS A 8 -4.21 -4.88 -3.69
N ARG A 9 -4.31 -5.89 -2.81
CA ARG A 9 -5.51 -6.73 -2.69
C ARG A 9 -6.72 -5.92 -2.25
N VAL A 10 -6.57 -5.13 -1.19
CA VAL A 10 -7.63 -4.23 -0.68
C VAL A 10 -8.09 -3.24 -1.74
N LEU A 11 -7.14 -2.63 -2.47
CA LEU A 11 -7.43 -1.62 -3.49
C LEU A 11 -7.86 -2.18 -4.84
N ARG A 12 -7.96 -3.52 -4.98
CA ARG A 12 -8.20 -4.22 -6.25
C ARG A 12 -7.30 -3.70 -7.37
N LYS A 13 -6.02 -3.46 -7.06
CA LYS A 13 -5.00 -2.92 -7.95
C LYS A 13 -4.01 -4.02 -8.33
N GLY A 14 -3.60 -4.09 -9.60
CA GLY A 14 -2.49 -4.95 -10.01
C GLY A 14 -1.21 -4.66 -9.22
N CYS A 15 -0.57 -5.72 -8.71
CA CYS A 15 0.70 -5.63 -7.99
C CYS A 15 1.86 -6.05 -8.89
N SER A 16 2.81 -5.14 -9.12
CA SER A 16 4.03 -5.37 -9.90
C SER A 16 5.25 -5.49 -8.99
N GLU A 17 6.44 -5.72 -9.56
CA GLU A 17 7.70 -5.69 -8.82
C GLU A 17 7.92 -4.33 -8.16
N ASN A 18 7.68 -3.26 -8.93
CA ASN A 18 7.87 -1.86 -8.53
C ASN A 18 6.61 -1.30 -7.83
N CYS A 19 5.95 -2.12 -7.01
CA CYS A 19 4.72 -1.69 -6.33
C CYS A 19 5.05 -0.68 -5.22
N SER A 20 4.65 0.59 -5.40
CA SER A 20 4.89 1.66 -4.42
C SER A 20 4.20 1.46 -3.06
N ILE A 21 3.16 0.62 -2.99
CA ILE A 21 2.46 0.30 -1.73
C ILE A 21 3.22 -0.73 -0.90
N LYS A 22 3.95 -1.65 -1.55
CA LYS A 22 4.60 -2.78 -0.89
C LYS A 22 5.57 -2.36 0.22
N PRO A 23 6.55 -1.46 -0.01
CA PRO A 23 7.47 -1.02 1.05
C PRO A 23 6.72 -0.39 2.22
N CYS A 24 5.72 0.45 1.95
CA CYS A 24 4.93 1.12 2.97
C CYS A 24 4.18 0.20 3.95
N LEU A 25 4.04 -1.10 3.63
CA LEU A 25 3.40 -2.10 4.47
C LEU A 25 4.37 -3.08 5.12
N GLN A 26 5.64 -3.17 4.68
CA GLN A 26 6.58 -4.21 5.13
C GLN A 26 6.86 -4.18 6.63
N TRP A 27 6.86 -2.98 7.23
CA TRP A 27 7.08 -2.81 8.66
C TRP A 27 5.90 -3.28 9.53
N ILE A 28 4.70 -3.43 8.96
CA ILE A 28 3.52 -3.94 9.65
C ILE A 28 3.52 -5.47 9.57
N LYS A 29 3.84 -6.14 10.69
CA LYS A 29 4.01 -7.61 10.72
C LYS A 29 2.74 -8.41 10.39
N SER A 30 1.59 -7.95 10.86
CA SER A 30 0.32 -8.66 10.66
C SER A 30 -0.29 -8.37 9.29
N PRO A 31 -0.58 -9.40 8.47
CA PRO A 31 -1.29 -9.23 7.20
C PRO A 31 -2.65 -8.55 7.35
N GLU A 32 -3.36 -8.85 8.43
CA GLU A 32 -4.66 -8.25 8.74
C GLU A 32 -4.50 -6.77 9.10
N SER A 33 -3.48 -6.41 9.88
CA SER A 33 -3.17 -5.00 10.18
C SER A 33 -2.80 -4.23 8.91
N GLN A 34 -2.06 -4.84 7.97
CA GLN A 34 -1.76 -4.21 6.67
C GLN A 34 -3.05 -3.94 5.87
N ALA A 35 -3.97 -4.90 5.85
CA ALA A 35 -5.25 -4.75 5.17
C ALA A 35 -6.10 -3.65 5.82
N ASN A 36 -6.24 -3.68 7.16
CA ASN A 36 -7.02 -2.70 7.91
C ASN A 36 -6.47 -1.28 7.77
N ALA A 37 -5.14 -1.10 7.83
CA ALA A 37 -4.50 0.20 7.58
C ALA A 37 -4.80 0.70 6.16
N THR A 38 -4.74 -0.19 5.16
CA THR A 38 -5.07 0.17 3.78
C THR A 38 -6.55 0.54 3.64
N VAL A 39 -7.47 -0.23 4.22
CA VAL A 39 -8.92 0.07 4.19
C VAL A 39 -9.20 1.42 4.83
N PHE A 40 -8.61 1.69 6.00
CA PHE A 40 -8.75 2.96 6.71
C PHE A 40 -8.30 4.14 5.84
N LEU A 41 -7.08 4.08 5.31
CA LEU A 41 -6.54 5.14 4.46
C LEU A 41 -7.31 5.31 3.15
N ALA A 42 -7.76 4.21 2.55
CA ALA A 42 -8.56 4.25 1.32
C ALA A 42 -9.96 4.83 1.55
N LYS A 43 -10.56 4.60 2.73
CA LYS A 43 -11.82 5.25 3.13
C LYS A 43 -11.64 6.75 3.39
N PHE A 44 -10.53 7.15 4.01
CA PHE A 44 -10.27 8.54 4.34
C PHE A 44 -9.90 9.39 3.11
N TYR A 45 -8.94 8.94 2.30
CA TYR A 45 -8.43 9.70 1.14
C TYR A 45 -9.13 9.34 -0.18
N GLY A 46 -9.92 8.27 -0.21
CA GLY A 46 -10.30 7.62 -1.46
C GLY A 46 -9.13 6.88 -2.11
N ARG A 47 -9.45 6.02 -3.09
CA ARG A 47 -8.43 5.24 -3.82
C ARG A 47 -7.41 6.12 -4.55
N ALA A 48 -7.87 7.14 -5.26
CA ALA A 48 -6.99 8.04 -6.02
C ALA A 48 -6.13 8.90 -5.09
N GLY A 49 -6.74 9.46 -4.03
CA GLY A 49 -6.02 10.28 -3.05
C GLY A 49 -4.93 9.50 -2.33
N LEU A 50 -5.21 8.27 -1.90
CA LEU A 50 -4.20 7.41 -1.28
C LEU A 50 -3.02 7.12 -2.22
N MET A 51 -3.29 6.81 -3.49
CA MET A 51 -2.22 6.57 -4.46
C MET A 51 -1.39 7.82 -4.73
N ASN A 52 -2.03 8.98 -4.84
CA ASN A 52 -1.34 10.25 -5.02
C ASN A 52 -0.46 10.57 -3.81
N LEU A 53 -0.96 10.36 -2.59
CA LEU A 53 -0.19 10.55 -1.35
C LEU A 53 1.06 9.67 -1.31
N ILE A 54 0.91 8.37 -1.58
CA ILE A 54 2.04 7.42 -1.59
C ILE A 54 3.07 7.81 -2.65
N ASN A 55 2.62 8.23 -3.83
CA ASN A 55 3.50 8.57 -4.96
C ASN A 55 4.15 9.96 -4.83
N ALA A 56 3.55 10.89 -4.09
CA ALA A 56 4.11 12.23 -3.83
C ALA A 56 5.31 12.19 -2.88
N GLY A 57 5.41 11.17 -2.02
CA GLY A 57 6.54 10.97 -1.14
C GLY A 57 7.82 10.56 -1.90
N PRO A 58 8.98 11.19 -1.62
CA PRO A 58 10.28 10.73 -2.11
C PRO A 58 10.52 9.26 -1.76
N GLU A 59 11.12 8.50 -2.68
CA GLU A 59 11.28 7.06 -2.51
C GLU A 59 12.15 6.69 -1.30
N HIS A 60 13.18 7.50 -1.01
CA HIS A 60 14.06 7.32 0.15
C HIS A 60 13.37 7.53 1.51
N LEU A 61 12.16 8.10 1.54
CA LEU A 61 11.36 8.26 2.76
C LEU A 61 10.32 7.15 2.94
N ARG A 62 10.15 6.26 1.95
CA ARG A 62 9.24 5.12 2.10
C ARG A 62 9.93 4.08 3.00
N PRO A 63 9.27 3.65 4.09
CA PRO A 63 9.85 2.62 4.95
C PRO A 63 10.04 1.33 4.13
N GLY A 64 11.26 0.77 4.16
CA GLY A 64 11.64 -0.47 3.46
C GLY A 64 11.39 -1.72 4.30
#